data_AF-A0A6S7C5C7-F1
#
_entry.id   AF-A0A6S7C5C7-F1
#
_cell.length_a   1.000
_cell.length_b   1.000
_cell.length_c   1.000
_cell.angle_alpha   90.00
_cell.angle_beta   90.00
_cell.angle_gamma   90.00
#
_symmetry.space_group_name_H-M   'P 1'
#
loop_
_entity.id
_entity.type
_entity.pdbx_description
1 polymer ?
#
loop_
_entity_poly.entity_id
_entity_poly.type
_entity_poly.pdbx_seq_one_letter_code
_entity_poly.pdbx_strand_id
1 'polypeptide(L)'
;MQRRMWGAARATPLAAGRRRVASDRARLLRPLAALLCLGLSACINVRPMQPPPLYALWAKPGVDRQGVRDALLDCGFPSASHVDGTTITNNDYARGEQCMLGKGFAYQERHTYCDAHPHLAACPASDGAAAAGSRQRPPAYEQWTRPDADAQRVQQAMRACGYASVIEPGDDMLLNDIAAAQLCMLDGGFQFTLPASALLCRNPPLLAACRGRVIDTAHCCAPPRAAGQR
;
A
#
# COMPACT_ATOMS: atom_id res chain seq x y z
N MET A 1 -7.53 -72.48 -30.36
CA MET A 1 -8.91 -72.98 -30.57
C MET A 1 -9.67 -72.72 -29.27
N GLN A 2 -10.61 -71.77 -29.24
CA GLN A 2 -12.08 -71.99 -29.10
C GLN A 2 -12.47 -72.67 -27.77
N ARG A 3 -13.40 -72.26 -26.91
CA ARG A 3 -14.60 -71.35 -26.89
C ARG A 3 -14.97 -71.15 -25.38
N ARG A 4 -15.46 -69.97 -24.95
CA ARG A 4 -16.86 -69.66 -24.48
C ARG A 4 -17.48 -70.74 -23.56
N MET A 5 -18.16 -70.44 -22.44
CA MET A 5 -19.48 -69.78 -22.25
C MET A 5 -19.69 -69.59 -20.71
N TRP A 6 -20.10 -68.46 -20.13
CA TRP A 6 -21.45 -67.83 -19.98
C TRP A 6 -22.54 -68.62 -19.22
N GLY A 7 -23.16 -67.95 -18.21
CA GLY A 7 -24.49 -68.24 -17.62
C GLY A 7 -24.44 -68.50 -16.10
N ALA A 8 -24.77 -67.55 -15.20
CA ALA A 8 -26.08 -66.98 -14.83
C ALA A 8 -27.01 -67.93 -14.04
N ALA A 9 -27.36 -67.57 -12.80
CA ALA A 9 -28.75 -67.47 -12.30
C ALA A 9 -28.81 -67.30 -10.77
N ARG A 10 -29.67 -66.37 -10.35
CA ARG A 10 -30.10 -66.10 -8.97
C ARG A 10 -31.13 -67.15 -8.54
N ALA A 11 -31.20 -67.45 -7.24
CA ALA A 11 -32.44 -67.92 -6.61
C ALA A 11 -32.48 -67.48 -5.14
N THR A 12 -33.45 -66.62 -4.83
CA THR A 12 -33.95 -66.34 -3.49
C THR A 12 -35.00 -67.40 -3.13
N PRO A 13 -35.23 -67.65 -1.83
CA PRO A 13 -36.60 -67.70 -1.37
C PRO A 13 -36.86 -66.91 -0.08
N LEU A 14 -38.12 -66.51 0.05
CA LEU A 14 -38.72 -65.76 1.15
C LEU A 14 -39.01 -66.64 2.40
N ALA A 15 -38.81 -66.00 3.56
CA ALA A 15 -39.67 -65.92 4.74
C ALA A 15 -40.26 -67.18 5.40
N ALA A 16 -39.96 -67.35 6.70
CA ALA A 16 -40.96 -67.66 7.74
C ALA A 16 -40.38 -67.53 9.17
N GLY A 17 -41.19 -66.99 10.10
CA GLY A 17 -41.27 -67.54 11.47
C GLY A 17 -40.66 -66.77 12.64
N ARG A 18 -41.52 -66.04 13.37
CA ARG A 18 -41.33 -65.35 14.67
C ARG A 18 -40.78 -66.23 15.82
N ARG A 19 -40.02 -65.63 16.76
CA ARG A 19 -40.45 -65.27 18.15
C ARG A 19 -39.29 -64.72 19.02
N ARG A 20 -39.50 -63.49 19.52
CA ARG A 20 -39.28 -62.88 20.86
C ARG A 20 -38.16 -63.51 21.75
N VAL A 21 -37.29 -62.74 22.43
CA VAL A 21 -37.56 -61.87 23.58
C VAL A 21 -36.27 -61.11 23.96
N ALA A 22 -36.40 -59.86 24.45
CA ALA A 22 -35.45 -59.08 25.27
C ALA A 22 -34.12 -58.65 24.61
N SER A 23 -33.49 -57.52 24.92
CA SER A 23 -33.73 -56.43 25.87
C SER A 23 -32.87 -55.25 25.40
N ASP A 24 -33.47 -54.05 25.52
CA ASP A 24 -32.84 -52.76 25.80
C ASP A 24 -31.75 -52.12 24.92
N ARG A 25 -31.94 -50.80 24.76
CA ARG A 25 -31.00 -49.75 24.32
C ARG A 25 -30.81 -49.56 22.81
N ALA A 26 -31.92 -49.38 22.11
CA ALA A 26 -31.94 -48.35 21.07
C ALA A 26 -32.03 -46.98 21.75
N ARG A 27 -31.05 -46.10 21.52
CA ARG A 27 -31.27 -44.74 20.96
C ARG A 27 -30.05 -43.84 21.21
N LEU A 28 -29.69 -43.14 20.12
CA LEU A 28 -28.99 -41.85 20.09
C LEU A 28 -27.46 -41.83 20.03
N LEU A 29 -26.81 -42.51 19.09
CA LEU A 29 -25.41 -42.19 18.73
C LEU A 29 -25.09 -42.28 17.21
N ARG A 30 -26.04 -41.97 16.31
CA ARG A 30 -25.81 -42.00 14.86
C ARG A 30 -26.61 -40.93 14.06
N PRO A 31 -26.40 -39.63 14.30
CA PRO A 31 -25.90 -38.81 13.20
C PRO A 31 -25.09 -37.59 13.66
N LEU A 32 -23.96 -37.77 14.33
CA LEU A 32 -23.04 -36.66 14.64
C LEU A 32 -21.69 -36.77 13.91
N ALA A 33 -21.36 -37.94 13.35
CA ALA A 33 -20.08 -38.15 12.69
C ALA A 33 -20.00 -37.60 11.24
N ALA A 34 -21.11 -37.22 10.62
CA ALA A 34 -21.13 -36.75 9.22
C ALA A 34 -21.20 -35.23 9.04
N LEU A 35 -21.45 -34.45 10.11
CA LEU A 35 -21.47 -32.98 10.04
C LEU A 35 -20.15 -32.31 10.46
N LEU A 36 -19.14 -33.07 10.89
CA LEU A 36 -17.90 -32.50 11.44
C LEU A 36 -16.81 -32.21 10.40
N CYS A 37 -16.99 -32.56 9.13
CA CYS A 37 -15.95 -32.46 8.09
C CYS A 37 -16.13 -31.31 7.08
N LEU A 38 -17.10 -30.41 7.28
CA LEU A 38 -17.36 -29.28 6.35
C LEU A 38 -16.85 -27.91 6.87
N GLY A 39 -16.03 -27.88 7.92
CA GLY A 39 -15.72 -26.66 8.66
C GLY A 39 -14.29 -26.09 8.58
N LEU A 40 -13.39 -26.59 7.72
CA LEU A 40 -11.97 -26.20 7.76
C LEU A 40 -11.32 -25.87 6.40
N SER A 41 -12.05 -25.28 5.46
CA SER A 41 -11.49 -24.88 4.15
C SER A 41 -11.76 -23.43 3.76
N ALA A 42 -11.70 -22.50 4.71
CA ALA A 42 -11.80 -21.07 4.42
C ALA A 42 -10.62 -20.28 5.03
N CYS A 43 -9.39 -20.67 4.71
CA CYS A 43 -8.26 -19.73 4.68
C CYS A 43 -8.13 -19.16 3.26
N ILE A 44 -9.14 -18.39 2.83
CA ILE A 44 -8.97 -17.51 1.67
C ILE A 44 -8.02 -16.38 2.09
N ASN A 45 -6.75 -16.55 1.77
CA ASN A 45 -5.64 -15.60 1.98
C ASN A 45 -5.76 -14.31 1.15
N VAL A 46 -6.98 -13.83 0.89
CA VAL A 46 -7.23 -12.58 0.19
C VAL A 46 -7.53 -11.53 1.27
N ARG A 47 -6.51 -10.76 1.66
CA ARG A 47 -6.73 -9.54 2.45
C ARG A 47 -7.38 -8.53 1.52
N PRO A 48 -8.69 -8.24 1.62
CA PRO A 48 -9.43 -7.57 0.54
C PRO A 48 -9.06 -6.10 0.32
N MET A 49 -8.14 -5.54 1.11
CA MET A 49 -7.79 -4.11 1.10
C MET A 49 -6.29 -3.84 1.16
N GLN A 50 -5.43 -4.82 0.82
CA GLN A 50 -4.03 -4.54 0.62
C GLN A 50 -3.77 -4.27 -0.87
N PRO A 51 -3.04 -3.19 -1.21
CA PRO A 51 -2.60 -2.99 -2.58
C PRO A 51 -1.79 -4.20 -3.05
N PRO A 52 -1.82 -4.52 -4.35
CA PRO A 52 -0.97 -5.58 -4.88
C PRO A 52 0.49 -5.26 -4.57
N PRO A 53 1.34 -6.27 -4.35
CA PRO A 53 2.76 -6.03 -4.16
C PRO A 53 3.36 -5.46 -5.45
N LEU A 54 4.38 -4.61 -5.32
CA LEU A 54 4.96 -3.85 -6.44
C LEU A 54 5.34 -4.72 -7.64
N TYR A 55 5.99 -5.88 -7.43
CA TYR A 55 6.35 -6.81 -8.50
C TYR A 55 5.15 -7.33 -9.31
N ALA A 56 3.94 -7.35 -8.75
CA ALA A 56 2.74 -7.81 -9.46
C ALA A 56 2.19 -6.77 -10.44
N LEU A 57 2.72 -5.54 -10.41
CA LEU A 57 2.36 -4.47 -11.33
C LEU A 57 3.15 -4.51 -12.65
N TRP A 58 4.05 -5.49 -12.80
CA TRP A 58 4.98 -5.57 -13.93
C TRP A 58 4.99 -6.95 -14.56
N ALA A 59 5.10 -6.99 -15.88
CA ALA A 59 5.26 -8.23 -16.63
C ALA A 59 6.22 -8.06 -17.80
N LYS A 60 6.93 -9.14 -18.16
CA LYS A 60 7.71 -9.22 -19.40
C LYS A 60 7.69 -10.67 -19.91
N PRO A 61 7.43 -10.92 -21.21
CA PRO A 61 7.42 -12.27 -21.75
C PRO A 61 8.74 -13.01 -21.45
N GLY A 62 8.63 -14.24 -20.96
CA GLY A 62 9.78 -15.07 -20.63
C GLY A 62 10.50 -14.71 -19.31
N VAL A 63 10.02 -13.73 -18.55
CA VAL A 63 10.56 -13.38 -17.23
C VAL A 63 9.59 -13.86 -16.14
N ASP A 64 10.11 -14.63 -15.20
CA ASP A 64 9.33 -15.09 -14.06
C ASP A 64 9.22 -14.03 -12.96
N ARG A 65 8.51 -14.37 -11.87
CA ARG A 65 8.33 -13.45 -10.74
C ARG A 65 9.65 -13.00 -10.13
N GLN A 66 10.64 -13.88 -10.03
CA GLN A 66 11.91 -13.54 -9.41
C GLN A 66 12.67 -12.55 -10.28
N GLY A 67 12.69 -12.77 -11.60
CA GLY A 67 13.30 -11.83 -12.55
C GLY A 67 12.65 -10.45 -12.52
N VAL A 68 11.33 -10.34 -12.30
CA VAL A 68 10.67 -9.02 -12.10
C VAL A 68 11.15 -8.36 -10.80
N ARG A 69 11.28 -9.12 -9.72
CA ARG A 69 11.76 -8.59 -8.43
C ARG A 69 13.19 -8.09 -8.54
N ASP A 70 14.06 -8.88 -9.16
CA ASP A 70 15.47 -8.54 -9.36
C ASP A 70 15.58 -7.28 -10.24
N ALA A 71 14.77 -7.17 -11.30
CA ALA A 71 14.74 -5.99 -12.15
C ALA A 71 14.29 -4.72 -11.41
N LEU A 72 13.30 -4.82 -10.52
CA LEU A 72 12.87 -3.69 -9.68
C LEU A 72 14.00 -3.21 -8.77
N LEU A 73 14.68 -4.14 -8.09
CA LEU A 73 15.80 -3.79 -7.22
C LEU A 73 16.96 -3.17 -8.03
N ASP A 74 17.26 -3.73 -9.20
CA ASP A 74 18.28 -3.21 -10.12
C ASP A 74 17.90 -1.84 -10.72
N CYS A 75 16.60 -1.53 -10.84
CA CYS A 75 16.11 -0.21 -11.22
C CYS A 75 16.05 0.79 -10.05
N GLY A 76 16.53 0.42 -8.86
CA GLY A 76 16.68 1.33 -7.72
C GLY A 76 15.51 1.35 -6.75
N PHE A 77 14.50 0.48 -6.92
CA PHE A 77 13.48 0.33 -5.88
C PHE A 77 14.10 -0.32 -4.64
N PRO A 78 13.88 0.22 -3.42
CA PRO A 78 14.42 -0.37 -2.20
C PRO A 78 13.78 -1.71 -1.83
N SER A 79 12.63 -2.05 -2.43
CA SER A 79 11.90 -3.29 -2.20
C SER A 79 11.01 -3.60 -3.40
N ALA A 80 11.02 -4.86 -3.83
CA ALA A 80 10.16 -5.33 -4.90
C ALA A 80 8.72 -5.64 -4.47
N SER A 81 8.40 -5.55 -3.16
CA SER A 81 7.08 -5.91 -2.64
C SER A 81 6.26 -4.69 -2.24
N HIS A 82 6.87 -3.71 -1.59
CA HIS A 82 6.21 -2.51 -1.07
C HIS A 82 7.23 -1.40 -0.92
N VAL A 83 6.86 -0.19 -1.33
CA VAL A 83 7.61 1.05 -1.14
C VAL A 83 6.64 2.16 -0.80
N ASP A 84 7.11 3.16 -0.08
CA ASP A 84 6.36 4.37 0.24
C ASP A 84 7.33 5.52 0.55
N GLY A 85 6.80 6.70 0.88
CA GLY A 85 7.60 7.90 1.14
C GLY A 85 8.62 7.76 2.29
N THR A 86 8.59 6.69 3.10
CA THR A 86 9.63 6.42 4.09
C THR A 86 10.88 5.75 3.50
N THR A 87 10.77 5.18 2.30
CA THR A 87 11.82 4.37 1.68
C THR A 87 12.23 4.85 0.29
N ILE A 88 11.38 5.61 -0.42
CA ILE A 88 11.68 6.14 -1.75
C ILE A 88 11.03 7.52 -1.93
N THR A 89 11.70 8.40 -2.69
CA THR A 89 11.18 9.73 -3.08
C THR A 89 10.25 9.61 -4.30
N ASN A 90 9.44 10.63 -4.62
CA ASN A 90 8.62 10.57 -5.83
C ASN A 90 9.49 10.55 -7.10
N ASN A 91 10.57 11.35 -7.14
CA ASN A 91 11.49 11.35 -8.30
C ASN A 91 12.18 10.00 -8.49
N ASP A 92 12.61 9.33 -7.41
CA ASP A 92 13.27 8.03 -7.54
C ASP A 92 12.28 6.91 -7.88
N TYR A 93 11.03 7.01 -7.42
CA TYR A 93 9.97 6.11 -7.88
C TYR A 93 9.75 6.26 -9.39
N ALA A 94 9.59 7.50 -9.87
CA ALA A 94 9.44 7.80 -11.29
C ALA A 94 10.65 7.28 -12.09
N ARG A 95 11.87 7.50 -11.61
CA ARG A 95 13.11 7.00 -12.24
C ARG A 95 13.12 5.48 -12.34
N GLY A 96 12.75 4.79 -11.27
CA GLY A 96 12.68 3.33 -11.24
C GLY A 96 11.64 2.78 -12.22
N GLU A 97 10.48 3.41 -12.29
CA GLU A 97 9.43 3.07 -13.25
C GLU A 97 9.91 3.26 -14.71
N GLN A 98 10.54 4.38 -15.02
CA GLN A 98 11.11 4.63 -16.35
C GLN A 98 12.22 3.62 -16.69
N CYS A 99 13.05 3.22 -15.72
CA CYS A 99 14.04 2.16 -15.90
C CYS A 99 13.39 0.81 -16.26
N MET A 100 12.32 0.42 -15.56
CA MET A 100 11.59 -0.82 -15.83
C MET A 100 10.99 -0.82 -17.24
N LEU A 101 10.37 0.29 -17.64
CA LEU A 101 9.84 0.49 -19.00
C LEU A 101 10.97 0.41 -20.05
N GLY A 102 12.11 1.07 -19.80
CA GLY A 102 13.28 1.03 -20.69
C GLY A 102 13.89 -0.38 -20.84
N LYS A 103 13.74 -1.24 -19.83
CA LYS A 103 14.12 -2.66 -19.89
C LYS A 103 13.07 -3.55 -20.59
N GLY A 104 11.99 -2.97 -21.08
CA GLY A 104 10.92 -3.68 -21.79
C GLY A 104 9.96 -4.44 -20.87
N PHE A 105 9.88 -4.07 -19.59
CA PHE A 105 8.77 -4.52 -18.73
C PHE A 105 7.53 -3.65 -19.02
N ALA A 106 6.36 -4.27 -19.01
CA ALA A 106 5.09 -3.60 -19.17
C ALA A 106 4.43 -3.37 -17.79
N TYR A 107 4.10 -2.12 -17.49
CA TYR A 107 3.26 -1.77 -16.35
C TYR A 107 1.83 -2.23 -16.57
N GLN A 108 1.18 -2.79 -15.56
CA GLN A 108 -0.10 -3.49 -15.68
C GLN A 108 -1.32 -2.62 -15.34
N GLU A 109 -1.14 -1.44 -14.74
CA GLU A 109 -2.25 -0.52 -14.46
C GLU A 109 -2.46 0.49 -15.60
N ARG A 110 -3.50 1.33 -15.46
CA ARG A 110 -3.93 2.24 -16.53
C ARG A 110 -3.01 3.45 -16.72
N HIS A 111 -2.36 3.89 -15.65
CA HIS A 111 -1.55 5.10 -15.62
C HIS A 111 -0.26 4.81 -14.90
N THR A 112 0.86 5.14 -15.53
CA THR A 112 2.17 5.16 -14.90
C THR A 112 2.24 6.27 -13.86
N TYR A 113 3.25 6.21 -13.00
CA TYR A 113 3.53 7.26 -12.03
C TYR A 113 3.79 8.61 -12.71
N CYS A 114 4.47 8.60 -13.85
CA CYS A 114 4.72 9.80 -14.64
C CYS A 114 3.47 10.38 -15.34
N ASP A 115 2.46 9.56 -15.64
CA ASP A 115 1.16 10.07 -16.11
C ASP A 115 0.46 10.90 -15.02
N ALA A 116 0.61 10.49 -13.75
CA ALA A 116 0.01 11.18 -12.61
C ALA A 116 0.86 12.36 -12.10
N HIS A 117 2.19 12.32 -12.29
CA HIS A 117 3.13 13.32 -11.78
C HIS A 117 4.08 13.82 -12.89
N PRO A 118 3.55 14.46 -13.95
CA PRO A 118 4.37 14.86 -15.11
C PRO A 118 5.39 15.97 -14.82
N HIS A 119 5.34 16.59 -13.64
CA HIS A 119 6.27 17.63 -13.21
C HIS A 119 7.60 17.09 -12.67
N LEU A 120 7.67 15.79 -12.35
CA LEU A 120 8.84 15.17 -11.77
C LEU A 120 10.00 15.16 -12.78
N ALA A 121 11.21 15.46 -12.28
CA ALA A 121 12.39 15.59 -13.13
C ALA A 121 12.80 14.27 -13.81
N ALA A 122 12.42 13.12 -13.24
CA ALA A 122 12.67 11.81 -13.80
C ALA A 122 11.68 11.42 -14.92
N CYS A 123 10.59 12.16 -15.09
CA CYS A 123 9.60 11.88 -16.12
C CYS A 123 10.03 12.47 -17.46
N PRO A 124 9.71 11.80 -18.59
CA PRO A 124 10.01 12.33 -19.91
C PRO A 124 9.28 13.67 -20.11
N ALA A 125 9.96 14.61 -20.77
CA ALA A 125 9.33 15.85 -21.19
C ALA A 125 8.14 15.48 -22.09
N SER A 126 6.94 15.84 -21.65
CA SER A 126 5.75 15.72 -22.47
C SER A 126 5.72 16.90 -23.42
N ASP A 127 5.71 16.63 -24.73
CA ASP A 127 5.45 17.63 -25.77
C ASP A 127 3.98 18.11 -25.65
N GLY A 128 3.67 18.90 -24.62
CA GLY A 128 2.37 19.55 -24.45
C GLY A 128 1.51 19.16 -23.24
N ALA A 129 2.01 18.46 -22.22
CA ALA A 129 1.22 18.20 -20.99
C ALA A 129 1.48 19.20 -19.84
N ALA A 130 2.15 20.32 -20.12
CA ALA A 130 2.07 21.47 -19.23
C ALA A 130 0.70 22.15 -19.44
N ALA A 131 -0.24 21.93 -18.51
CA ALA A 131 -1.27 22.88 -18.04
C ALA A 131 -2.68 22.32 -17.76
N ALA A 132 -2.97 21.03 -17.90
CA ALA A 132 -4.33 20.53 -17.70
C ALA A 132 -4.47 19.50 -16.56
N GLY A 133 -4.51 19.98 -15.31
CA GLY A 133 -5.35 19.32 -14.30
C GLY A 133 -4.79 19.03 -12.91
N SER A 134 -3.52 19.30 -12.60
CA SER A 134 -3.11 19.27 -11.19
C SER A 134 -3.73 20.49 -10.51
N ARG A 135 -4.61 20.26 -9.51
CA ARG A 135 -4.82 21.28 -8.49
C ARG A 135 -3.45 21.49 -7.88
N GLN A 136 -2.73 22.53 -8.31
CA GLN A 136 -1.41 22.85 -7.81
C GLN A 136 -1.56 22.93 -6.28
N ARG A 137 -1.02 21.96 -5.57
CA ARG A 137 -1.01 22.01 -4.12
C ARG A 137 -0.26 23.29 -3.76
N PRO A 138 -0.74 24.07 -2.77
CA PRO A 138 0.01 25.23 -2.32
C PRO A 138 1.45 24.80 -2.01
N PRO A 139 2.47 25.51 -2.52
CA PRO A 139 3.85 25.22 -2.23
C PRO A 139 4.08 25.02 -0.74
N ALA A 140 4.98 24.12 -0.36
CA ALA A 140 5.23 23.81 1.04
C ALA A 140 5.63 25.04 1.87
N TYR A 141 6.28 26.04 1.28
CA TYR A 141 6.59 27.29 2.00
C TYR A 141 5.36 28.09 2.43
N GLU A 142 4.22 27.95 1.75
CA GLU A 142 2.96 28.63 2.14
C GLU A 142 2.29 27.94 3.34
N GLN A 143 2.82 26.79 3.76
CA GLN A 143 2.36 26.09 4.95
C GLN A 143 3.01 26.61 6.24
N TRP A 144 3.86 27.63 6.15
CA TRP A 144 4.60 28.20 7.26
C TRP A 144 4.42 29.70 7.35
N THR A 145 4.32 30.21 8.58
CA THR A 145 4.24 31.64 8.85
C THR A 145 5.03 32.00 10.11
N ARG A 146 5.51 33.24 10.14
CA ARG A 146 6.09 33.87 11.33
C ARG A 146 5.87 35.39 11.22
N PRO A 147 5.51 36.11 12.30
CA PRO A 147 5.14 37.53 12.20
C PRO A 147 6.21 38.45 11.58
N ASP A 148 7.48 38.08 11.66
CA ASP A 148 8.65 38.82 11.16
C ASP A 148 9.25 38.24 9.85
N ALA A 149 8.57 37.28 9.22
CA ALA A 149 9.07 36.59 8.03
C ALA A 149 8.13 36.77 6.82
N ASP A 150 8.70 37.26 5.72
CA ASP A 150 8.07 37.17 4.41
C ASP A 150 8.30 35.79 3.77
N ALA A 151 7.69 35.54 2.60
CA ALA A 151 7.82 34.27 1.89
C ALA A 151 9.29 33.91 1.58
N GLN A 152 10.14 34.89 1.29
CA GLN A 152 11.55 34.65 1.02
C GLN A 152 12.27 34.18 2.28
N ARG A 153 12.01 34.81 3.43
CA ARG A 153 12.58 34.42 4.71
C ARG A 153 12.08 33.06 5.18
N VAL A 154 10.82 32.72 4.92
CA VAL A 154 10.29 31.36 5.15
C VAL A 154 11.06 30.34 4.30
N GLN A 155 11.22 30.58 3.00
CA GLN A 155 11.95 29.67 2.12
C GLN A 155 13.43 29.52 2.53
N GLN A 156 14.07 30.61 2.94
CA GLN A 156 15.45 30.58 3.46
C GLN A 156 15.55 29.75 4.73
N ALA A 157 14.62 29.92 5.68
CA ALA A 157 14.57 29.13 6.90
C ALA A 157 14.31 27.65 6.62
N MET A 158 13.41 27.33 5.69
CA MET A 158 13.19 25.95 5.25
C MET A 158 14.48 25.32 4.72
N ARG A 159 15.18 26.00 3.81
CA ARG A 159 16.45 25.51 3.28
C ARG A 159 17.50 25.34 4.38
N ALA A 160 17.57 26.27 5.33
CA ALA A 160 18.45 26.16 6.50
C ALA A 160 18.08 24.98 7.41
N CYS A 161 16.79 24.62 7.48
CA CYS A 161 16.29 23.44 8.17
C CYS A 161 16.44 22.13 7.38
N GLY A 162 17.04 22.16 6.18
CA GLY A 162 17.36 20.97 5.39
C GLY A 162 16.31 20.60 4.33
N TYR A 163 15.33 21.45 4.03
CA TYR A 163 14.45 21.23 2.88
C TYR A 163 15.24 21.33 1.56
N ALA A 164 15.29 20.23 0.80
CA ALA A 164 15.85 20.20 -0.55
C ALA A 164 14.98 21.00 -1.54
N SER A 165 13.66 20.82 -1.45
CA SER A 165 12.64 21.58 -2.18
C SER A 165 11.70 22.27 -1.20
N VAL A 166 11.31 23.50 -1.51
CA VAL A 166 10.35 24.31 -0.74
C VAL A 166 8.96 24.35 -1.39
N ILE A 167 8.80 23.66 -2.52
CA ILE A 167 7.54 23.57 -3.27
C ILE A 167 6.88 22.23 -2.99
N GLU A 168 7.53 21.14 -3.41
CA GLU A 168 7.08 19.76 -3.17
C GLU A 168 8.23 18.95 -2.55
N PRO A 169 8.42 19.02 -1.22
CA PRO A 169 9.52 18.32 -0.53
C PRO A 169 9.53 16.80 -0.78
N GLY A 170 8.36 16.18 -0.95
CA GLY A 170 8.23 14.74 -1.18
C GLY A 170 8.83 14.25 -2.50
N ASP A 171 9.08 15.17 -3.44
CA ASP A 171 9.69 14.81 -4.71
C ASP A 171 11.14 14.37 -4.54
N ASP A 172 11.85 14.98 -3.59
CA ASP A 172 13.30 14.82 -3.43
C ASP A 172 13.72 14.39 -2.00
N MET A 173 12.77 14.25 -1.07
CA MET A 173 13.06 13.94 0.33
C MET A 173 12.19 12.82 0.85
N LEU A 174 12.79 11.94 1.67
CA LEU A 174 12.04 10.95 2.42
C LEU A 174 11.23 11.61 3.54
N LEU A 175 10.12 10.99 3.93
CA LEU A 175 9.25 11.49 5.00
C LEU A 175 10.00 11.75 6.31
N ASN A 176 11.00 10.92 6.64
CA ASN A 176 11.79 11.14 7.86
C ASN A 176 12.56 12.48 7.84
N ASP A 177 13.11 12.86 6.68
CA ASP A 177 13.91 14.07 6.53
C ASP A 177 13.01 15.31 6.47
N ILE A 178 11.87 15.19 5.80
CA ILE A 178 10.82 16.22 5.83
C ILE A 178 10.36 16.42 7.27
N ALA A 179 10.14 15.36 8.04
CA ALA A 179 9.71 15.46 9.43
C ALA A 179 10.75 16.15 10.31
N ALA A 180 12.04 15.84 10.13
CA ALA A 180 13.13 16.54 10.81
C ALA A 180 13.13 18.04 10.48
N ALA A 181 12.95 18.39 9.19
CA ALA A 181 12.91 19.78 8.74
C ALA A 181 11.66 20.52 9.27
N GLN A 182 10.49 19.86 9.34
CA GLN A 182 9.28 20.41 9.97
C GLN A 182 9.53 20.74 11.44
N LEU A 183 10.17 19.84 12.19
CA LEU A 183 10.51 20.08 13.60
C LEU A 183 11.48 21.24 13.78
N CYS A 184 12.48 21.36 12.91
CA CYS A 184 13.41 22.51 12.91
C CYS A 184 12.68 23.83 12.68
N MET A 185 11.72 23.89 11.75
CA MET A 185 10.91 25.09 11.52
C MET A 185 10.11 25.48 12.76
N LEU A 186 9.50 24.51 13.45
CA LEU A 186 8.80 24.73 14.71
C LEU A 186 9.75 25.25 15.81
N ASP A 187 10.94 24.65 15.93
CA ASP A 187 11.97 25.08 16.89
C ASP A 187 12.48 26.50 16.56
N GLY A 188 12.45 26.90 15.29
CA GLY A 188 12.74 28.25 14.79
C GLY A 188 11.61 29.27 14.96
N GLY A 189 10.54 28.90 15.67
CA GLY A 189 9.40 29.75 15.99
C GLY A 189 8.42 29.97 14.82
N PHE A 190 8.54 29.21 13.73
CA PHE A 190 7.54 29.23 12.67
C PHE A 190 6.30 28.45 13.10
N GLN A 191 5.14 28.94 12.69
CA GLN A 191 3.86 28.28 12.88
C GLN A 191 3.42 27.60 11.59
N PHE A 192 2.87 26.39 11.72
CA PHE A 192 2.30 25.63 10.63
C PHE A 192 0.86 26.12 10.37
N THR A 193 0.56 26.50 9.12
CA THR A 193 -0.74 27.09 8.76
C THR A 193 -1.85 26.05 8.63
N LEU A 194 -1.50 24.76 8.68
CA LEU A 194 -2.44 23.64 8.69
C LEU A 194 -2.59 23.07 10.11
N PRO A 195 -3.66 22.29 10.37
CA PRO A 195 -3.80 21.57 11.63
C PRO A 195 -2.60 20.67 11.92
N ALA A 196 -2.31 20.46 13.20
CA ALA A 196 -1.19 19.62 13.63
C ALA A 196 -1.26 18.19 13.04
N SER A 197 -2.44 17.69 12.71
CA SER A 197 -2.65 16.42 12.00
C SER A 197 -2.15 16.43 10.55
N ALA A 198 -1.60 17.51 10.03
CA ALA A 198 -0.90 17.54 8.75
C ALA A 198 0.63 17.50 8.93
N LEU A 199 1.15 17.60 10.16
CA LEU A 199 2.55 17.33 10.46
C LEU A 199 2.83 15.83 10.42
N LEU A 200 3.99 15.47 9.88
CA LEU A 200 4.38 14.06 9.75
C LEU A 200 4.54 13.39 11.11
N CYS A 201 5.09 14.10 12.09
CA CYS A 201 5.26 13.57 13.45
C CYS A 201 3.96 13.39 14.25
N ARG A 202 2.80 13.79 13.71
CA ARG A 202 1.49 13.56 14.35
C ARG A 202 0.72 12.37 13.78
N ASN A 203 1.17 11.81 12.66
CA ASN A 203 0.52 10.67 12.03
C ASN A 203 1.48 9.49 11.88
N PRO A 204 0.97 8.25 11.85
CA PRO A 204 1.80 7.12 11.47
C PRO A 204 2.32 7.30 10.02
N PRO A 205 3.48 6.70 9.69
CA PRO A 205 4.32 5.85 10.54
C PRO A 205 5.16 6.64 11.56
N LEU A 206 5.61 5.97 12.63
CA LEU A 206 6.55 6.55 13.61
C LEU A 206 7.93 6.74 12.98
N LEU A 207 8.20 7.94 12.47
CA LEU A 207 9.47 8.32 11.88
C LEU A 207 10.54 8.51 12.97
N ALA A 208 11.81 8.22 12.65
CA ALA A 208 12.91 8.31 13.60
C ALA A 208 13.10 9.74 14.12
N ALA A 209 12.98 10.74 13.23
CA ALA A 209 13.04 12.16 13.57
C ALA A 209 12.00 12.60 14.63
N CYS A 210 10.88 11.90 14.71
CA CYS A 210 9.78 12.23 15.61
C CYS A 210 9.89 11.57 16.99
N ARG A 211 10.85 10.66 17.20
CA ARG A 211 10.96 9.89 18.45
C ARG A 211 11.26 10.82 19.63
N GLY A 212 10.42 10.72 20.66
CA GLY A 212 10.55 11.51 21.89
C GLY A 212 10.23 13.00 21.72
N ARG A 213 9.74 13.44 20.56
CA ARG A 213 9.37 14.83 20.32
C ARG A 213 7.93 15.08 20.75
N VAL A 214 7.73 16.11 21.56
CA VAL A 214 6.39 16.63 21.92
C VAL A 214 6.16 17.88 21.09
N ILE A 215 5.11 17.87 20.27
CA ILE A 215 4.69 19.05 19.51
C ILE A 215 3.65 19.80 20.32
N ASP A 216 3.93 21.06 20.62
CA ASP A 216 2.97 21.96 21.26
C ASP A 216 1.87 22.36 20.27
N THR A 217 0.80 21.58 20.23
CA THR A 217 -0.31 21.80 19.31
C THR A 217 -1.21 22.97 19.68
N ALA A 218 -1.03 23.59 20.84
CA ALA A 218 -1.74 24.82 21.17
C ALA A 218 -1.14 26.03 20.45
N HIS A 219 0.18 26.02 20.18
CA HIS A 219 0.89 27.18 19.65
C HIS A 219 1.65 26.93 18.34
N CYS A 220 1.82 25.67 17.91
CA CYS A 220 2.55 25.35 16.69
C CYS A 220 1.76 25.57 15.41
N CYS A 221 0.43 25.47 15.47
CA CYS A 221 -0.35 25.04 14.32
C CYS A 221 -1.74 25.67 14.28
N ALA A 222 -2.31 25.81 13.09
CA ALA A 222 -3.69 26.28 12.93
C ALA A 222 -4.69 25.34 13.62
N PRO A 223 -5.81 25.87 14.16
CA PRO A 223 -6.84 25.03 14.76
C PRO A 223 -7.48 24.12 13.70
N PRO A 224 -7.95 22.91 14.08
CA PRO A 224 -8.70 22.06 13.17
C PRO A 224 -9.99 22.78 12.72
N ARG A 225 -10.28 22.72 11.43
CA ARG A 225 -11.56 23.23 10.91
C ARG A 225 -12.70 22.35 11.40
N ALA A 226 -13.80 22.97 11.83
CA ALA A 226 -15.00 22.22 12.20
C ALA A 226 -15.58 21.48 10.98
N ALA A 227 -16.14 20.29 11.20
CA ALA A 227 -16.80 19.54 10.15
C ALA A 227 -17.91 20.38 9.49
N GLY A 228 -17.81 20.62 8.18
CA GLY A 228 -18.79 21.40 7.40
C GLY A 228 -18.35 22.79 6.95
N GLN A 229 -17.17 23.27 7.36
CA GLN A 229 -16.60 24.50 6.82
C GLN A 229 -15.79 24.19 5.55
N ARG A 230 -16.21 24.77 4.41
CA ARG A 230 -15.47 24.74 3.13
C ARG A 230 -14.59 25.98 3.02
#